data_AF-A0A9R1GN31-F1
#
_entry.id   AF-A0A9R1GN31-F1
#
_cell.length_a   1.000
_cell.length_b   1.000
_cell.length_c   1.000
_cell.angle_alpha   90.00
_cell.angle_beta   90.00
_cell.angle_gamma   90.00
#
_symmetry.space_group_name_H-M   'P 1'
#
loop_
_entity.id
_entity.type
_entity.pdbx_description
1 polymer ?
#
loop_
_entity_poly.entity_id
_entity_poly.type
_entity_poly.pdbx_seq_one_letter_code
_entity_poly.pdbx_strand_id
1 'polypeptide(L)'
;MGSLSDSQANGDRQPPPAEAEDAGAQVEEGDTGEKMEGVASIALLPSGAISGHFIRLPDSACYGLQGTPIPCERECSRGDDYRLIKLSIINFKRKTEKVVVVECRGHDAARLQNIDHLHGWEDDVVGLVQKKHGNKKVLVSFECETLKADKAAEEHISKYMPNLCGLDAVVNTGKMSISGINLDEDDEPSGNS
;
A
#
# COMPACT_ATOMS: atom_id res chain seq x y z
N MET A 1 38.75 13.86 78.37
CA MET A 1 37.34 13.74 77.92
C MET A 1 37.40 13.32 76.46
N GLY A 2 36.80 12.16 76.14
CA GLY A 2 37.04 11.42 74.90
C GLY A 2 36.07 11.73 73.76
N SER A 3 36.57 11.37 72.57
CA SER A 3 36.01 10.92 71.28
C SER A 3 34.52 11.00 70.91
N LEU A 4 34.31 10.94 69.56
CA LEU A 4 33.12 10.68 68.72
C LEU A 4 32.46 11.96 68.14
N SER A 5 32.07 12.09 66.87
CA SER A 5 31.98 11.18 65.71
C SER A 5 31.53 11.96 64.44
N ASP A 6 32.04 11.55 63.27
CA ASP A 6 31.48 11.39 61.89
C ASP A 6 30.37 12.35 61.36
N SER A 7 30.18 12.66 60.07
CA SER A 7 30.30 11.85 58.83
C SER A 7 30.33 12.77 57.59
N GLN A 8 30.82 12.19 56.50
CA GLN A 8 30.96 12.75 55.14
C GLN A 8 29.63 13.18 54.48
N ALA A 9 29.70 14.18 53.58
CA ALA A 9 28.67 14.47 52.60
C ALA A 9 29.29 14.51 51.18
N ASN A 10 29.00 13.50 50.39
CA ASN A 10 29.17 13.45 48.94
C ASN A 10 27.84 13.90 48.30
N GLY A 11 27.86 14.57 47.15
CA GLY A 11 26.63 14.96 46.47
C GLY A 11 26.83 15.89 45.29
N ASP A 12 26.97 15.28 44.12
CA ASP A 12 27.00 15.84 42.77
C ASP A 12 25.92 16.91 42.51
N ARG A 13 26.31 18.01 41.85
CA ARG A 13 25.38 19.00 41.31
C ARG A 13 25.33 18.91 39.79
N GLN A 14 24.21 18.38 39.33
CA GLN A 14 23.75 18.29 37.96
C GLN A 14 23.50 19.70 37.35
N PRO A 15 23.82 19.95 36.07
CA PRO A 15 23.40 21.17 35.38
C PRO A 15 21.89 21.16 35.09
N PRO A 16 21.27 22.34 34.89
CA PRO A 16 19.83 22.48 34.69
C PRO A 16 19.35 21.85 33.37
N PRO A 17 18.07 21.44 33.28
CA PRO A 17 17.51 20.89 32.05
C PRO A 17 17.32 22.00 31.00
N ALA A 18 17.75 21.74 29.77
CA ALA A 18 17.42 22.54 28.61
C ALA A 18 16.00 22.19 28.14
N GLU A 19 15.14 23.20 28.08
CA GLU A 19 13.80 23.14 27.50
C GLU A 19 13.85 23.45 25.99
N ALA A 20 12.91 22.85 25.26
CA ALA A 20 12.56 23.03 23.84
C ALA A 20 13.57 22.44 22.83
N GLU A 21 13.17 21.71 21.77
CA GLU A 21 11.99 21.90 20.93
C GLU A 21 11.42 20.53 20.51
N ASP A 22 10.15 20.29 20.83
CA ASP A 22 9.31 19.29 20.17
C ASP A 22 9.02 19.79 18.76
N ALA A 23 9.88 19.44 17.80
CA ALA A 23 9.57 19.56 16.39
C ALA A 23 8.58 18.43 16.04
N GLY A 24 7.36 18.55 16.56
CA GLY A 24 6.20 17.86 16.03
C GLY A 24 6.14 18.19 14.55
N ALA A 25 6.56 17.24 13.72
CA ALA A 25 6.39 17.32 12.29
C ALA A 25 4.89 17.50 12.05
N GLN A 26 4.52 18.74 11.75
CA GLN A 26 3.20 19.08 11.25
C GLN A 26 3.04 18.27 9.97
N VAL A 27 2.28 17.19 10.08
CA VAL A 27 1.70 16.54 8.92
C VAL A 27 0.82 17.60 8.28
N GLU A 28 1.33 18.21 7.20
CA GLU A 28 0.50 18.98 6.30
C GLU A 28 -0.62 18.03 5.86
N GLU A 29 -1.83 18.24 6.39
CA GLU A 29 -3.07 17.65 5.88
C GLU A 29 -3.32 18.26 4.49
N GLY A 30 -2.51 17.82 3.53
CA GLY A 30 -2.65 18.13 2.12
C GLY A 30 -3.69 17.20 1.52
N ASP A 31 -4.84 17.79 1.18
CA ASP A 31 -5.90 17.27 0.32
C ASP A 31 -6.38 15.86 0.70
N THR A 32 -7.37 15.78 1.58
CA THR A 32 -8.08 14.55 1.93
C THR A 32 -8.96 14.11 0.76
N GLY A 33 -8.33 13.61 -0.31
CA GLY A 33 -9.00 12.84 -1.34
C GLY A 33 -9.82 11.72 -0.67
N GLU A 34 -11.02 11.47 -1.20
CA GLU A 34 -12.02 10.61 -0.58
C GLU A 34 -11.43 9.23 -0.20
N LYS A 35 -11.65 8.81 1.05
CA LYS A 35 -11.26 7.47 1.51
C LYS A 35 -12.36 6.49 1.11
N MET A 36 -11.99 5.54 0.26
CA MET A 36 -12.85 4.44 -0.17
C MET A 36 -12.50 3.19 0.63
N GLU A 37 -13.50 2.58 1.25
CA GLU A 37 -13.37 1.32 1.97
C GLU A 37 -14.31 0.27 1.37
N GLY A 38 -13.89 -0.99 1.41
CA GLY A 38 -14.71 -2.07 0.87
C GLY A 38 -14.00 -3.41 0.83
N VAL A 39 -14.46 -4.25 -0.09
CA VAL A 39 -13.99 -5.64 -0.23
C VAL A 39 -13.36 -5.80 -1.60
N ALA A 40 -12.15 -6.36 -1.64
CA ALA A 40 -11.48 -6.74 -2.86
C ALA A 40 -11.45 -8.26 -3.03
N SER A 41 -11.56 -8.69 -4.29
CA SER A 41 -11.29 -10.05 -4.72
C SER A 41 -10.20 -10.01 -5.79
N ILE A 42 -9.04 -10.58 -5.47
CA ILE A 42 -7.81 -10.49 -6.27
C ILE A 42 -7.37 -11.90 -6.64
N ALA A 43 -7.36 -12.20 -7.93
CA ALA A 43 -6.68 -13.36 -8.49
C ALA A 43 -5.19 -13.05 -8.68
N LEU A 44 -4.33 -13.90 -8.15
CA LEU A 44 -2.89 -13.89 -8.37
C LEU A 44 -2.54 -15.00 -9.37
N LEU A 45 -1.97 -14.60 -10.50
CA LEU A 45 -1.48 -15.51 -11.54
C LEU A 45 -0.08 -16.05 -11.18
N PRO A 46 0.31 -17.23 -11.70
CA PRO A 46 1.66 -17.77 -11.54
C PRO A 46 2.78 -16.82 -12.05
N SER A 47 2.46 -15.93 -12.99
CA SER A 47 3.37 -14.88 -13.48
C SER A 47 3.65 -13.78 -12.46
N GLY A 48 2.95 -13.77 -11.32
CA GLY A 48 2.97 -12.70 -10.33
C GLY A 48 2.02 -11.55 -10.63
N ALA A 49 1.39 -11.52 -11.82
CA ALA A 49 0.38 -10.53 -12.16
C ALA A 49 -0.89 -10.76 -11.35
N ILE A 50 -1.58 -9.66 -11.04
CA ILE A 50 -2.84 -9.69 -10.30
C ILE A 50 -3.97 -9.11 -11.14
N SER A 51 -5.16 -9.67 -10.98
CA SER A 51 -6.38 -9.16 -11.61
C SER A 51 -7.52 -9.35 -10.63
N GLY A 52 -8.43 -8.38 -10.54
CA GLY A 52 -9.46 -8.44 -9.52
C GLY A 52 -10.48 -7.33 -9.61
N HIS A 53 -11.29 -7.26 -8.57
CA HIS A 53 -12.30 -6.23 -8.39
C HIS A 53 -12.26 -5.70 -6.96
N PHE A 54 -12.50 -4.41 -6.81
CA PHE A 54 -12.75 -3.73 -5.54
C PHE A 54 -14.18 -3.21 -5.53
N ILE A 55 -14.97 -3.64 -4.54
CA ILE A 55 -16.34 -3.19 -4.32
C ILE A 55 -16.33 -2.22 -3.14
N ARG A 56 -16.51 -0.93 -3.43
CA ARG A 56 -16.65 0.12 -2.41
C ARG A 56 -17.98 -0.04 -1.68
N LEU A 57 -17.94 0.17 -0.38
CA LEU A 57 -19.12 0.19 0.48
C LEU A 57 -19.40 1.61 0.97
N PRO A 58 -20.67 1.98 1.23
CA PRO A 58 -21.89 1.15 1.08
C PRO A 58 -22.50 1.18 -0.33
N ASP A 59 -22.00 2.04 -1.23
CA ASP A 59 -22.62 2.32 -2.52
C ASP A 59 -22.47 1.19 -3.57
N SER A 60 -21.69 0.15 -3.26
CA SER A 60 -21.43 -1.00 -4.11
C SER A 60 -20.83 -0.63 -5.47
N ALA A 61 -20.10 0.49 -5.54
CA ALA A 61 -19.34 0.84 -6.73
C ALA A 61 -18.23 -0.19 -6.96
N CYS A 62 -18.15 -0.71 -8.19
CA CYS A 62 -17.18 -1.75 -8.57
C CYS A 62 -16.08 -1.15 -9.43
N TYR A 63 -14.83 -1.38 -9.01
CA TYR A 63 -13.61 -0.97 -9.68
C TYR A 63 -12.82 -2.20 -10.11
N GLY A 64 -12.23 -2.15 -11.30
CA GLY A 64 -11.27 -3.15 -11.76
C GLY A 64 -9.91 -2.94 -11.10
N LEU A 65 -9.24 -4.03 -10.77
CA LEU A 65 -7.85 -4.03 -10.30
C LEU A 65 -7.01 -4.83 -11.31
N GLN A 66 -5.96 -4.21 -11.84
CA GLN A 66 -5.01 -4.89 -12.72
C GLN A 66 -3.58 -4.53 -12.32
N GLY A 67 -2.81 -5.52 -11.88
CA GLY A 67 -1.45 -5.32 -11.42
C GLY A 67 -0.44 -6.13 -12.23
N THR A 68 0.67 -5.49 -12.56
CA THR A 68 1.81 -6.12 -13.23
C THR A 68 3.05 -6.03 -12.34
N PRO A 69 3.81 -7.13 -12.16
CA PRO A 69 5.05 -7.07 -11.42
C PRO A 69 6.04 -6.15 -12.10
N ILE A 70 6.66 -5.30 -11.31
CA ILE A 70 7.81 -4.51 -11.72
C ILE A 70 9.05 -5.40 -11.48
N PRO A 71 9.81 -5.76 -12.53
CA PRO A 71 11.03 -6.53 -12.35
C PRO A 71 11.98 -5.77 -11.43
N CYS A 72 12.37 -6.40 -10.33
CA CYS A 72 13.28 -5.82 -9.36
C CYS A 72 14.51 -6.66 -9.11
N GLU A 73 15.69 -6.03 -9.10
CA GLU A 73 16.88 -6.69 -8.57
C GLU A 73 16.64 -6.94 -7.09
N ARG A 74 16.64 -8.23 -6.73
CA ARG A 74 16.36 -8.69 -5.37
C ARG A 74 17.45 -8.18 -4.45
N GLU A 75 17.09 -7.28 -3.53
CA GLU A 75 17.98 -6.95 -2.44
C GLU A 75 17.93 -8.06 -1.39
N CYS A 76 19.10 -8.57 -0.97
CA CYS A 76 19.23 -9.73 -0.07
C CYS A 76 18.57 -9.52 1.31
N SER A 77 18.15 -8.30 1.66
CA SER A 77 17.48 -7.94 2.90
C SER A 77 15.97 -8.17 2.89
N ARG A 78 15.36 -8.35 1.71
CA ARG A 78 13.91 -8.50 1.55
C ARG A 78 13.52 -9.97 1.38
N GLY A 79 12.38 -10.34 1.96
CA GLY A 79 11.83 -11.70 1.86
C GLY A 79 11.56 -12.10 0.40
N ASP A 80 11.63 -13.39 0.10
CA ASP A 80 11.35 -13.93 -1.25
C ASP A 80 9.92 -13.64 -1.75
N ASP A 81 9.02 -13.23 -0.85
CA ASP A 81 7.63 -12.89 -1.12
C ASP A 81 7.40 -11.41 -1.44
N TYR A 82 8.43 -10.56 -1.38
CA TYR A 82 8.36 -9.14 -1.72
C TYR A 82 8.28 -8.91 -3.23
N ARG A 83 7.31 -8.11 -3.68
CA ARG A 83 7.20 -7.68 -5.08
C ARG A 83 6.70 -6.24 -5.15
N LEU A 84 7.23 -5.47 -6.10
CA LEU A 84 6.61 -4.21 -6.52
C LEU A 84 5.59 -4.49 -7.61
N ILE A 85 4.37 -3.96 -7.44
CA ILE A 85 3.29 -4.11 -8.41
C ILE A 85 2.90 -2.72 -8.92
N LYS A 86 2.96 -2.55 -10.24
CA LYS A 86 2.27 -1.45 -10.91
C LYS A 86 0.78 -1.80 -10.96
N LEU A 87 0.00 -1.22 -10.06
CA LEU A 87 -1.42 -1.46 -9.90
C LEU A 87 -2.23 -0.38 -10.61
N SER A 88 -3.17 -0.82 -11.43
CA SER A 88 -4.13 0.03 -12.13
C SER A 88 -5.51 -0.19 -11.53
N ILE A 89 -6.13 0.90 -11.10
CA ILE A 89 -7.46 0.95 -10.50
C ILE A 89 -8.39 1.59 -11.53
N ILE A 90 -9.34 0.80 -12.03
CA ILE A 90 -10.11 1.12 -13.24
C ILE A 90 -11.55 1.38 -12.85
N ASN A 91 -12.07 2.57 -13.16
CA ASN A 91 -13.49 2.87 -13.09
C ASN A 91 -14.12 2.61 -14.47
N PHE A 92 -14.74 1.45 -14.65
CA PHE A 92 -15.36 1.08 -15.92
C PHE A 92 -16.53 1.98 -16.33
N LYS A 93 -17.24 2.59 -15.36
CA LYS A 93 -18.38 3.48 -15.65
C LYS A 93 -17.91 4.77 -16.31
N ARG A 94 -16.82 5.34 -15.81
CA ARG A 94 -16.25 6.60 -16.30
C ARG A 94 -15.15 6.40 -17.34
N LYS A 95 -14.68 5.17 -17.53
CA LYS A 95 -13.53 4.82 -18.37
C LYS A 95 -12.25 5.55 -17.94
N THR A 96 -12.11 5.77 -16.64
CA THR A 96 -10.93 6.38 -16.03
C THR A 96 -10.07 5.30 -15.37
N GLU A 97 -8.76 5.55 -15.35
CA GLU A 97 -7.76 4.65 -14.76
C GLU A 97 -6.79 5.47 -13.91
N LYS A 98 -6.51 4.96 -12.71
CA LYS A 98 -5.46 5.48 -11.84
C LYS A 98 -4.40 4.42 -11.65
N VAL A 99 -3.15 4.81 -11.84
CA VAL A 99 -2.01 3.91 -11.73
C VAL A 99 -1.19 4.29 -10.52
N VAL A 100 -0.89 3.32 -9.68
CA VAL A 100 -0.09 3.46 -8.46
C VAL A 100 0.93 2.32 -8.39
N VAL A 101 1.99 2.50 -7.61
CA VAL A 101 2.90 1.41 -7.27
C VAL A 101 2.67 0.99 -5.83
N VAL A 102 2.50 -0.31 -5.61
CA VAL A 102 2.28 -0.89 -4.29
C VAL A 102 3.29 -2.00 -4.04
N GLU A 103 3.60 -2.21 -2.76
CA GLU A 103 4.25 -3.42 -2.31
C GLU A 103 3.22 -4.54 -2.22
N CYS A 104 3.58 -5.71 -2.74
CA CYS A 104 2.88 -6.96 -2.54
C CYS A 104 3.73 -7.85 -1.63
N ARG A 105 3.11 -8.36 -0.55
CA ARG A 105 3.74 -9.29 0.39
C ARG A 105 2.87 -10.53 0.57
N GLY A 106 3.49 -11.62 1.01
CA GLY A 106 2.89 -12.95 0.99
C GLY A 106 3.06 -13.61 -0.38
N HIS A 107 3.45 -14.88 -0.39
CA HIS A 107 3.70 -15.65 -1.62
C HIS A 107 2.46 -15.68 -2.55
N ASP A 108 1.31 -15.61 -1.93
CA ASP A 108 -0.05 -15.64 -2.46
C ASP A 108 -0.65 -14.24 -2.69
N ALA A 109 0.10 -13.15 -2.51
CA ALA A 109 -0.41 -11.77 -2.53
C ALA A 109 -1.42 -11.46 -1.41
N ALA A 110 -1.20 -12.02 -0.22
CA ALA A 110 -2.05 -11.80 0.95
C ALA A 110 -2.16 -10.32 1.37
N ARG A 111 -1.17 -9.48 1.04
CA ARG A 111 -1.19 -8.05 1.38
C ARG A 111 -0.72 -7.18 0.23
N LEU A 112 -1.44 -6.07 0.01
CA LEU A 112 -0.95 -4.93 -0.77
C LEU A 112 -0.88 -3.73 0.15
N GLN A 113 0.20 -2.96 0.05
CA GLN A 113 0.37 -1.74 0.84
C GLN A 113 1.18 -0.69 0.08
N ASN A 114 1.11 0.56 0.54
CA ASN A 114 2.05 1.58 0.10
C ASN A 114 3.49 1.14 0.30
N ILE A 115 4.36 1.70 -0.54
CA ILE A 115 5.79 1.48 -0.41
C ILE A 115 6.27 2.17 0.86
N ASP A 116 6.82 1.39 1.76
CA ASP A 116 7.32 1.86 3.05
C ASP A 116 8.75 2.39 2.88
N HIS A 117 9.59 1.61 2.18
CA HIS A 117 10.99 1.95 1.93
C HIS A 117 11.34 1.59 0.49
N LEU A 118 11.93 2.54 -0.24
CA LEU A 118 12.54 2.30 -1.55
C LEU A 118 14.05 2.26 -1.39
N HIS A 119 14.71 1.37 -2.13
CA HIS A 119 16.17 1.29 -2.14
C HIS A 119 16.72 1.25 -3.57
N GLY A 120 17.70 2.11 -3.84
CA GLY A 120 18.51 2.06 -5.05
C GLY A 120 17.68 2.26 -6.32
N TRP A 121 17.71 1.27 -7.21
CA TRP A 121 17.06 1.35 -8.54
C TRP A 121 15.52 1.34 -8.45
N GLU A 122 14.93 0.91 -7.33
CA GLU A 122 13.48 0.95 -7.11
C GLU A 122 12.95 2.39 -7.09
N ASP A 123 13.72 3.32 -6.52
CA ASP A 123 13.38 4.76 -6.49
C ASP A 123 13.22 5.31 -7.91
N ASP A 124 14.11 4.94 -8.82
CA ASP A 124 14.07 5.40 -10.21
C ASP A 124 12.83 4.88 -10.94
N VAL A 125 12.47 3.61 -10.72
CA VAL A 125 11.32 3.00 -11.39
C VAL A 125 10.00 3.51 -10.83
N VAL A 126 9.90 3.63 -9.50
CA VAL A 126 8.72 4.23 -8.87
C VAL A 126 8.59 5.69 -9.26
N GLY A 127 9.68 6.44 -9.25
CA GLY A 127 9.73 7.82 -9.72
C GLY A 127 9.30 7.96 -11.18
N LEU A 128 9.68 7.03 -12.06
CA LEU A 128 9.24 7.04 -13.46
C LEU A 128 7.73 6.79 -13.61
N VAL A 129 7.18 5.84 -12.85
CA VAL A 129 5.73 5.56 -12.86
C VAL A 129 4.95 6.76 -12.30
N GLN A 130 5.39 7.32 -11.17
CA GLN A 130 4.76 8.50 -10.56
C GLN A 130 4.81 9.71 -11.49
N LYS A 131 5.97 10.00 -12.11
CA LYS A 131 6.10 11.09 -13.09
C LYS A 131 5.15 10.95 -14.27
N LYS A 132 4.89 9.72 -14.72
CA LYS A 132 3.99 9.45 -15.86
C LYS A 132 2.51 9.58 -15.49
N HIS A 133 2.14 9.23 -14.26
CA HIS A 133 0.75 9.08 -13.83
C HIS A 133 0.29 10.13 -12.82
N GLY A 134 1.17 11.07 -12.44
CA GLY A 134 0.90 12.16 -11.50
C GLY A 134 1.36 11.85 -10.08
N ASN A 135 1.78 12.88 -9.36
CA ASN A 135 2.37 12.78 -8.02
C ASN A 135 1.34 12.87 -6.87
N LYS A 136 0.05 12.63 -7.13
CA LYS A 136 -0.95 12.60 -6.05
C LYS A 136 -0.65 11.43 -5.12
N LYS A 137 -0.55 11.70 -3.82
CA LYS A 137 -0.20 10.71 -2.80
C LYS A 137 -1.38 9.76 -2.58
N VAL A 138 -1.47 8.72 -3.39
CA VAL A 138 -2.48 7.67 -3.25
C VAL A 138 -2.06 6.68 -2.18
N LEU A 139 -2.94 6.39 -1.24
CA LEU A 139 -2.74 5.32 -0.26
C LEU A 139 -3.59 4.11 -0.62
N VAL A 140 -3.00 2.92 -0.58
CA VAL A 140 -3.65 1.65 -0.85
C VAL A 140 -3.27 0.67 0.25
N SER A 141 -4.27 0.01 0.83
CA SER A 141 -4.08 -1.16 1.68
C SER A 141 -5.05 -2.26 1.29
N PHE A 142 -4.56 -3.49 1.29
CA PHE A 142 -5.34 -4.71 1.14
C PHE A 142 -4.83 -5.75 2.11
N GLU A 143 -5.74 -6.44 2.78
CA GLU A 143 -5.44 -7.56 3.66
C GLU A 143 -6.39 -8.72 3.35
N CYS A 144 -5.81 -9.88 3.01
CA CYS A 144 -6.55 -11.08 2.73
C CYS A 144 -7.20 -11.64 4.00
N GLU A 145 -8.50 -11.93 3.91
CA GLU A 145 -9.27 -12.62 4.94
C GLU A 145 -9.60 -14.07 4.52
N THR A 146 -9.59 -14.36 3.22
CA THR A 146 -9.89 -15.68 2.68
C THR A 146 -9.08 -15.94 1.41
N LEU A 147 -8.22 -16.96 1.47
CA LEU A 147 -7.49 -17.52 0.33
C LEU A 147 -8.28 -18.70 -0.26
N LYS A 148 -8.47 -18.69 -1.57
CA LYS A 148 -9.00 -19.82 -2.35
C LYS A 148 -7.91 -20.33 -3.30
N ALA A 149 -7.76 -21.64 -3.36
CA ALA A 149 -6.83 -22.33 -4.26
C ALA A 149 -7.53 -23.46 -5.02
N ASP A 150 -6.87 -23.99 -6.04
CA ASP A 150 -7.30 -25.13 -6.85
C ASP A 150 -8.77 -24.98 -7.31
N LYS A 151 -9.58 -26.01 -7.07
CA LYS A 151 -10.99 -26.06 -7.44
C LYS A 151 -11.80 -24.87 -6.89
N ALA A 152 -11.53 -24.43 -5.66
CA ALA A 152 -12.25 -23.31 -5.06
C ALA A 152 -11.88 -21.96 -5.71
N ALA A 153 -10.63 -21.81 -6.17
CA ALA A 153 -10.22 -20.66 -6.95
C ALA A 153 -10.88 -20.69 -8.33
N GLU A 154 -10.85 -21.82 -9.03
CA GLU A 154 -11.41 -21.96 -10.38
C GLU A 154 -12.93 -21.75 -10.41
N GLU A 155 -13.67 -22.24 -9.41
CA GLU A 155 -15.11 -21.97 -9.25
C GLU A 155 -15.38 -20.47 -9.03
N HIS A 156 -14.52 -19.77 -8.28
CA HIS A 156 -14.63 -18.33 -8.09
C HIS A 156 -14.31 -17.56 -9.38
N ILE A 157 -13.22 -17.93 -10.05
CA ILE A 157 -12.74 -17.30 -11.28
C ILE A 157 -13.76 -17.45 -12.40
N SER A 158 -14.29 -18.65 -12.62
CA SER A 158 -15.31 -18.89 -13.66
C SER A 158 -16.57 -18.02 -13.50
N LYS A 159 -16.91 -17.66 -12.26
CA LYS A 159 -18.07 -16.81 -11.97
C LYS A 159 -17.79 -15.31 -12.11
N TYR A 160 -16.63 -14.84 -11.65
CA TYR A 160 -16.38 -13.40 -11.47
C TYR A 160 -15.24 -12.84 -12.34
N MET A 161 -14.35 -13.69 -12.84
CA MET A 161 -13.17 -13.32 -13.65
C MET A 161 -12.93 -14.34 -14.78
N PRO A 162 -13.91 -14.62 -15.65
CA PRO A 162 -13.88 -15.77 -16.56
C PRO A 162 -12.71 -15.76 -17.55
N ASN A 163 -12.10 -14.60 -17.80
CA ASN A 163 -10.91 -14.48 -18.65
C ASN A 163 -9.65 -15.11 -18.04
N LEU A 164 -9.68 -15.50 -16.76
CA LEU A 164 -8.56 -16.10 -16.05
C LEU A 164 -8.73 -17.61 -15.81
N CYS A 165 -9.80 -18.23 -16.29
CA CYS A 165 -10.05 -19.67 -16.12
C CYS A 165 -8.89 -20.49 -16.68
N GLY A 166 -8.47 -21.51 -15.94
CA GLY A 166 -7.39 -22.42 -16.36
C GLY A 166 -6.00 -21.79 -16.38
N LEU A 167 -5.80 -20.62 -15.75
CA LEU A 167 -4.48 -19.99 -15.61
C LEU A 167 -3.82 -20.29 -14.25
N ASP A 168 -4.31 -21.29 -13.53
CA ASP A 168 -3.79 -21.74 -12.22
C ASP A 168 -3.63 -20.60 -11.21
N ALA A 169 -4.59 -19.67 -11.19
CA ALA A 169 -4.59 -18.54 -10.29
C ALA A 169 -5.12 -18.92 -8.91
N VAL A 170 -4.57 -18.32 -7.85
CA VAL A 170 -5.18 -18.32 -6.51
C VAL A 170 -6.00 -17.06 -6.32
N VAL A 171 -7.03 -17.09 -5.46
CA VAL A 171 -7.90 -15.92 -5.23
C VAL A 171 -7.89 -15.52 -3.76
N ASN A 172 -7.44 -14.30 -3.49
CA ASN A 172 -7.61 -13.64 -2.21
C ASN A 172 -8.89 -12.83 -2.18
N THR A 173 -9.60 -12.88 -1.07
CA THR A 173 -10.73 -12.00 -0.78
C THR A 173 -10.50 -11.35 0.59
N GLY A 174 -10.72 -10.05 0.70
CA GLY A 174 -10.49 -9.36 1.96
C GLY A 174 -10.75 -7.87 1.88
N LYS A 175 -10.40 -7.16 2.96
CA LYS A 175 -10.64 -5.73 3.09
C LYS A 175 -9.65 -4.94 2.26
N MET A 176 -10.14 -3.89 1.62
CA MET A 176 -9.32 -2.94 0.88
C MET A 176 -9.72 -1.51 1.24
N SER A 177 -8.72 -0.64 1.38
CA SER A 177 -8.88 0.80 1.54
C SER A 177 -8.02 1.52 0.50
N ILE A 178 -8.58 2.55 -0.11
CA ILE A 178 -7.89 3.42 -1.06
C ILE A 178 -8.20 4.88 -0.68
N SER A 179 -7.21 5.75 -0.56
CA SER A 179 -7.43 7.18 -0.29
C SER A 179 -6.46 8.06 -1.08
N GLY A 180 -6.70 9.38 -1.08
CA GLY A 180 -5.87 10.34 -1.82
C GLY A 180 -6.16 10.37 -3.32
N ILE A 181 -7.25 9.73 -3.76
CA ILE A 181 -7.79 9.84 -5.13
C ILE A 181 -9.31 9.93 -5.09
N ASN A 182 -9.86 10.71 -6.02
CA ASN A 182 -11.25 10.61 -6.40
C ASN A 182 -11.34 9.85 -7.73
N LEU A 183 -11.94 8.65 -7.71
CA LEU A 183 -12.19 7.85 -8.92
C LEU A 183 -13.50 8.25 -9.61
N ASP A 184 -14.31 9.07 -8.95
CA ASP A 184 -15.58 9.62 -9.43
C ASP A 184 -15.44 11.05 -9.94
N GLU A 185 -14.24 11.63 -9.94
CA GLU A 185 -13.97 12.92 -10.58
C GLU A 185 -12.95 12.73 -11.69
N ASP A 186 -13.14 13.49 -12.77
CA ASP A 186 -12.13 13.57 -13.82
C ASP A 186 -10.94 14.35 -13.27
N ASP A 187 -9.71 13.91 -13.58
CA ASP A 187 -8.57 14.80 -13.35
C ASP A 187 -8.75 16.01 -14.29
N GLU A 188 -9.12 17.15 -13.72
CA GLU A 188 -8.94 18.43 -14.40
C GLU A 188 -7.47 18.50 -14.86
N PRO A 189 -7.20 18.63 -16.17
CA PRO A 189 -5.83 18.80 -16.62
C PRO A 189 -5.31 20.06 -15.95
N SER A 190 -4.23 19.94 -15.18
CA SER A 190 -3.54 21.09 -14.61
C SER A 190 -3.16 22.00 -15.77
N GLY A 191 -3.94 23.06 -15.98
CA GLY A 191 -3.70 24.03 -17.03
C GLY A 191 -2.34 24.67 -16.82
N ASN A 192 -1.39 24.31 -17.68
CA ASN A 192 -0.12 25.00 -17.76
C ASN A 192 -0.42 26.39 -18.34
N SER A 193 -0.37 27.43 -17.49
CA SER A 193 -0.26 28.83 -17.91
C SER A 193 1.21 29.25 -17.89
#